data_AF-X1FCG0-F1
#
_entry.id   AF-X1FCG0-F1
#
_cell.length_a   1.000
_cell.length_b   1.000
_cell.length_c   1.000
_cell.angle_alpha   90.00
_cell.angle_beta   90.00
_cell.angle_gamma   90.00
#
_symmetry.space_group_name_H-M   'P 1'
#
loop_
_entity.id
_entity.type
_entity.pdbx_description
1 polymer ?
#
loop_
_entity_poly.entity_id
_entity_poly.type
_entity_poly.pdbx_seq_one_letter_code
_entity_poly.pdbx_strand_id
1 'polypeptide(L)' 'MSKYNTNLASEFYVLSTLHRLGLDAFLTLGNKKSVDILVASPGGLFLTIDVKGVAGP' A
#
# COMPACT_ATOMS: atom_id res chain seq x y z
N MET A 1 -1.16 16.45 -12.08
CA MET A 1 -1.20 15.54 -10.90
C MET A 1 0.23 15.40 -10.40
N SER A 2 0.52 15.55 -9.10
CA SER A 2 1.90 15.43 -8.60
C SER A 2 2.33 13.95 -8.54
N LYS A 3 3.65 13.67 -8.62
CA LYS A 3 4.18 12.30 -8.43
C LYS A 3 3.74 11.70 -7.09
N TYR A 4 3.61 12.54 -6.06
CA TYR A 4 3.08 12.16 -4.76
C TYR A 4 1.64 11.64 -4.86
N ASN A 5 0.76 12.38 -5.56
CA ASN A 5 -0.63 11.94 -5.76
C ASN A 5 -0.72 10.66 -6.61
N THR A 6 0.18 10.46 -7.57
CA THR A 6 0.25 9.21 -8.36
C THR A 6 0.62 8.02 -7.48
N ASN A 7 1.60 8.16 -6.58
CA ASN A 7 1.97 7.07 -5.69
C ASN A 7 0.85 6.78 -4.68
N LEU A 8 0.27 7.82 -4.09
CA LEU A 8 -0.84 7.67 -3.15
C LEU A 8 -2.05 6.99 -3.80
N ALA A 9 -2.41 7.35 -5.04
CA ALA A 9 -3.47 6.68 -5.79
C ALA A 9 -3.15 5.19 -6.02
N SER A 10 -1.88 4.88 -6.31
CA SER A 10 -1.43 3.49 -6.51
C SER A 10 -1.50 2.69 -5.21
N GLU A 11 -1.12 3.27 -4.08
CA GLU A 11 -1.23 2.67 -2.75
C GLU A 11 -2.69 2.32 -2.40
N PHE A 12 -3.62 3.26 -2.63
CA PHE A 12 -5.05 2.99 -2.42
C PHE A 12 -5.60 1.91 -3.36
N TYR A 13 -5.16 1.88 -4.62
CA TYR A 13 -5.56 0.84 -5.56
C TYR A 13 -5.11 -0.55 -5.10
N VAL A 14 -3.84 -0.71 -4.69
CA VAL A 14 -3.30 -1.97 -4.18
C VAL A 14 -4.02 -2.37 -2.88
N LEU A 15 -4.19 -1.45 -1.94
CA LEU A 15 -4.92 -1.69 -0.69
C LEU A 15 -6.34 -2.22 -0.96
N SER A 16 -7.06 -1.58 -1.89
CA SER A 16 -8.41 -2.02 -2.25
C SER A 16 -8.43 -3.44 -2.84
N THR A 17 -7.38 -3.83 -3.56
CA THR A 17 -7.25 -5.18 -4.14
C THR A 17 -7.00 -6.22 -3.06
N LEU A 18 -6.12 -5.91 -2.09
CA LEU A 18 -5.85 -6.80 -0.96
C LEU A 18 -7.12 -7.05 -0.13
N HIS A 19 -7.91 -6.02 0.16
CA HIS A 19 -9.19 -6.19 0.83
C HIS A 19 -10.20 -7.01 0.02
N ARG A 20 -10.26 -6.84 -1.31
CA ARG A 20 -11.11 -7.68 -2.18
C ARG A 20 -10.69 -9.16 -2.19
N LEU A 21 -9.41 -9.45 -1.93
CA LEU A 21 -8.90 -10.80 -1.75
C LEU A 21 -9.14 -11.35 -0.33
N GLY A 22 -9.82 -10.59 0.54
CA GLY A 22 -10.11 -10.98 1.92
C GLY A 22 -8.92 -10.84 2.87
N LEU A 23 -7.86 -10.12 2.46
CA LEU A 23 -6.68 -9.89 3.30
C LEU A 23 -6.91 -8.71 4.25
N ASP A 24 -6.39 -8.85 5.46
CA ASP A 24 -6.36 -7.78 6.45
C ASP A 24 -5.11 -6.92 6.22
N ALA A 25 -5.30 -5.78 5.55
CA ALA A 25 -4.24 -4.92 5.06
C ALA A 25 -4.40 -3.49 5.58
N PHE A 26 -3.27 -2.84 5.89
CA PHE A 26 -3.22 -1.52 6.51
C PHE A 26 -2.30 -0.61 5.71
N LEU A 27 -2.82 0.55 5.29
CA LEU A 27 -2.01 1.62 4.72
C LEU A 27 -1.32 2.38 5.84
N THR A 28 0.00 2.56 5.76
CA THR A 28 0.69 3.42 6.74
C THR A 28 0.64 4.88 6.29
N LEU A 29 0.60 5.81 7.25
CA LEU A 29 0.50 7.25 7.02
C LEU A 29 1.64 8.00 7.71
N GLY A 30 2.00 9.17 7.16
CA GLY A 30 2.98 10.08 7.75
C GLY A 30 4.22 10.32 6.88
N ASN A 31 4.94 11.40 7.18
CA ASN A 31 6.06 11.92 6.37
C ASN A 31 7.39 11.14 6.51
N LYS A 32 7.48 10.17 7.43
CA LYS A 32 8.63 9.25 7.61
C LYS A 32 8.19 7.78 7.54
N LYS A 33 7.27 7.51 6.62
CA LYS A 33 6.75 6.19 6.34
C LYS A 33 7.86 5.29 5.78
N SER A 34 8.06 4.13 6.40
CA SER A 34 9.08 3.15 6.02
C SER A 34 8.53 1.96 5.21
N VAL A 35 7.20 1.76 5.19
CA VAL A 35 6.52 0.62 4.55
C VAL A 35 5.22 1.11 3.93
N ASP A 36 4.91 0.76 2.68
CA ASP A 36 3.69 1.25 2.04
C ASP A 36 2.39 0.66 2.60
N ILE A 37 2.31 -0.67 2.61
CA ILE A 37 1.17 -1.44 3.11
C ILE A 37 1.68 -2.59 3.99
N LEU A 38 0.96 -2.88 5.05
CA LEU A 38 1.24 -3.99 5.96
C LEU A 38 0.06 -4.97 5.91
N VAL A 39 0.32 -6.26 5.71
CA VAL A 39 -0.72 -7.30 5.60
C VAL A 39 -0.54 -8.30 6.74
N ALA A 40 -1.60 -8.50 7.53
CA ALA A 40 -1.62 -9.52 8.57
C ALA A 40 -1.82 -10.91 7.95
N SER A 41 -0.99 -11.86 8.36
CA SER A 41 -1.09 -13.26 7.96
C SER A 41 -1.53 -14.13 9.15
N PRO A 42 -2.25 -15.25 8.92
CA PRO A 42 -2.55 -16.21 9.97
C PRO A 42 -1.26 -16.69 10.65
N GLY A 43 -1.18 -16.55 11.98
CA GLY A 43 0.02 -16.86 12.77
C GLY A 43 0.80 -15.67 13.30
N GLY A 44 0.30 -14.43 13.11
CA GLY A 44 0.90 -13.22 13.68
C GLY A 44 2.12 -12.69 12.92
N LEU A 45 2.36 -13.22 11.72
CA LEU A 45 3.36 -12.70 10.80
C LEU A 45 2.78 -11.53 10.00
N PHE A 46 3.61 -10.52 9.76
CA PHE A 46 3.26 -9.39 8.91
C PHE A 46 4.08 -9.41 7.63
N LEU A 47 3.42 -9.21 6.50
CA LEU A 47 4.05 -8.99 5.21
C LEU A 47 4.03 -7.49 4.92
N THR A 48 5.16 -6.96 4.44
CA THR A 48 5.29 -5.56 4.03
C THR A 48 5.29 -5.47 2.51
N ILE A 49 4.56 -4.52 1.97
CA ILE A 49 4.46 -4.27 0.52
C ILE A 49 4.86 -2.83 0.28
N ASP A 50 5.86 -2.64 -0.60
CA ASP A 50 6.20 -1.33 -1.16
C ASP A 50 5.52 -1.14 -2.51
N VAL A 51 4.89 0.01 -2.70
CA VAL A 51 4.12 0.36 -3.89
C VAL A 51 4.86 1.45 -4.66
N LYS A 52 5.06 1.21 -5.96
CA LYS A 52 5.66 2.19 -6.88
C LYS A 52 4.66 2.56 -7.97
N GLY A 53 4.10 3.75 -7.85
CA GLY A 53 3.25 4.35 -8.87
C GLY A 53 4.09 4.95 -10.00
N VAL A 54 3.78 4.58 -11.25
CA VAL A 54 4.43 5.13 -12.44
C VAL A 54 3.47 6.11 -13.12
N ALA A 55 3.92 7.35 -13.31
CA ALA A 55 3.31 8.25 -14.28
C ALA A 55 4.11 8.12 -15.58
N GLY A 56 3.42 7.82 -16.68
CA GLY A 56 4.04 7.84 -18.00
C GLY A 56 4.57 9.24 -18.38
N PRO A 57 5.43 9.33 -19.40
CA PRO A 57 5.87 10.60 -19.97
C PRO A 57 4.71 11.43 -20.54
#